data_AF-A0A257EHU5-F1
#
_entry.id   AF-A0A257EHU5-F1
#
_cell.length_a   1.000
_cell.length_b   1.000
_cell.length_c   1.000
_cell.angle_alpha   90.00
_cell.angle_beta   90.00
_cell.angle_gamma   90.00
#
_symmetry.space_group_name_H-M   'P 1'
#
loop_
_entity.id
_entity.type
_entity.pdbx_description
1 polymer ?
#
loop_
_entity_poly.entity_id
_entity_poly.type
_entity_poly.pdbx_seq_one_letter_code
_entity_poly.pdbx_strand_id
1 'polypeptide(L)'
;MPIFKISGTKLKKLNSLPLDKEKNLQALVEANLIEVLDLLFLATEYTTTFGGRIDTLAVDTNGSPVIIEYKRNKNDNVINQSLSYLKWLKSQKPGFFEKLMIDKLGKDKADKIKLDWHNPRVICVAENYSKFDIDTAEVVPLRIELMKYRYYEDGIFALEPVNVPEMAATHAPMAAPTGDTKSSQDSDTSNSLDNLLVKASTDIKEMFAELRERIVAIDDSVTENPTGSYVGYRMGNNFAEIHIGKNQLKIHLRPIEFVDPRGLVEKIPDGYNWTMDRRVYLKSPSELEYVVGLIEQSYKNVI
;
A
#
# COMPACT_ATOMS: atom_id res chain seq x y z
N MET A 1 16.55 5.22 12.80
CA MET A 1 16.70 6.40 13.68
C MET A 1 16.96 5.91 15.12
N PRO A 2 17.67 6.61 16.03
CA PRO A 2 17.74 6.17 17.42
C PRO A 2 16.36 6.31 18.10
N ILE A 3 15.87 5.23 18.70
CA ILE A 3 14.64 5.24 19.52
C ILE A 3 15.03 5.39 21.00
N PHE A 4 14.25 6.16 21.75
CA PHE A 4 14.46 6.41 23.16
C PHE A 4 13.23 6.04 23.98
N LYS A 5 13.44 5.42 25.14
CA LYS A 5 12.41 5.20 26.16
C LYS A 5 12.42 6.37 27.14
N ILE A 6 11.26 6.95 27.40
CA ILE A 6 11.09 8.01 28.40
C ILE A 6 10.96 7.36 29.78
N SER A 7 11.71 7.87 30.76
CA SER A 7 11.59 7.48 32.16
C SER A 7 11.63 8.75 33.03
N GLY A 8 10.44 9.25 33.37
CA GLY A 8 10.29 10.59 33.95
C GLY A 8 10.70 11.66 32.93
N THR A 9 11.74 12.43 33.26
CA THR A 9 12.32 13.47 32.39
C THR A 9 13.59 13.03 31.66
N LYS A 10 14.00 11.76 31.80
CA LYS A 10 15.21 11.22 31.17
C LYS A 10 14.87 10.40 29.94
N LEU A 11 15.73 10.50 28.92
CA LEU A 11 15.73 9.66 27.74
C LEU A 11 16.78 8.57 27.87
N LYS A 12 16.37 7.30 27.74
CA LYS A 12 17.27 6.16 27.61
C LYS A 12 17.23 5.68 26.17
N LYS A 13 18.37 5.75 25.46
CA LYS A 13 18.48 5.19 24.10
C LYS A 13 18.28 3.68 24.15
N LEU A 14 17.42 3.15 23.29
CA LEU A 14 17.24 1.71 23.12
C LEU A 14 18.38 1.14 22.26
N ASN A 15 18.91 0.00 22.68
CA ASN A 15 19.89 -0.74 21.91
C ASN A 15 19.20 -1.47 20.76
N SER A 16 19.80 -1.43 19.56
CA SER A 16 19.38 -2.27 18.45
C SER A 16 19.95 -3.68 18.65
N LEU A 17 19.11 -4.69 18.45
CA LEU A 17 19.48 -6.09 18.54
C LEU A 17 19.67 -6.68 17.13
N PRO A 18 20.72 -7.49 16.91
CA PRO A 18 20.90 -8.17 15.63
C PRO A 18 19.85 -9.27 15.46
N LEU A 19 19.43 -9.50 14.21
CA LEU A 19 18.61 -10.65 13.87
C LEU A 19 19.47 -11.91 13.79
N ASP A 20 19.00 -13.00 14.42
CA ASP A 20 19.69 -14.28 14.41
C ASP A 20 19.54 -15.01 13.06
N LYS A 21 18.31 -15.06 12.51
CA LYS A 21 18.00 -15.72 11.22
C LYS A 21 16.95 -14.95 10.43
N GLU A 22 17.16 -14.81 9.12
CA GLU A 22 16.20 -14.21 8.17
C GLU A 22 14.81 -14.83 8.28
N LYS A 23 14.75 -16.15 8.40
CA LYS A 23 13.50 -16.90 8.62
C LYS A 23 12.70 -16.43 9.85
N ASN A 24 13.35 -15.94 10.90
CA ASN A 24 12.63 -15.43 12.08
C ASN A 24 11.94 -14.10 11.78
N LEU A 25 12.57 -13.24 10.97
CA LEU A 25 11.96 -11.99 10.50
C LEU A 25 10.79 -12.30 9.58
N GLN A 26 10.98 -13.17 8.59
CA GLN A 26 9.91 -13.62 7.70
C GLN A 26 8.71 -14.16 8.50
N ALA A 27 8.94 -15.10 9.42
CA ALA A 27 7.86 -15.67 10.22
C ALA A 27 7.15 -14.64 11.10
N LEU A 28 7.88 -13.66 11.65
CA LEU A 28 7.28 -12.58 12.45
C LEU A 28 6.38 -11.69 11.58
N VAL A 29 6.87 -11.28 10.41
CA VAL A 29 6.14 -10.40 9.49
C VAL A 29 4.94 -11.14 8.89
N GLU A 30 5.09 -12.39 8.44
CA GLU A 30 3.99 -13.21 7.92
C GLU A 30 2.86 -13.39 8.95
N ALA A 31 3.20 -13.62 10.22
CA ALA A 31 2.23 -13.77 11.30
C ALA A 31 1.45 -12.48 11.62
N ASN A 32 2.00 -11.31 11.27
CA ASN A 32 1.44 -10.00 11.58
C ASN A 32 1.21 -9.16 10.31
N LEU A 33 1.09 -9.80 9.15
CA LEU A 33 1.21 -9.14 7.86
C LEU A 33 0.14 -8.07 7.62
N ILE A 34 -1.06 -8.30 8.14
CA ILE A 34 -2.16 -7.33 8.12
C ILE A 34 -1.79 -6.10 8.96
N GLU A 35 -1.24 -6.31 10.15
CA GLU A 35 -0.90 -5.21 11.07
C GLU A 35 0.24 -4.34 10.52
N VAL A 36 1.29 -4.97 9.99
CA VAL A 36 2.52 -4.23 9.62
C VAL A 36 2.52 -3.71 8.19
N LEU A 37 1.72 -4.28 7.29
CA LEU A 37 1.74 -3.94 5.85
C LEU A 37 0.35 -3.86 5.21
N ASP A 38 -0.74 -4.05 5.95
CA ASP A 38 -2.12 -4.12 5.42
C ASP A 38 -2.30 -5.18 4.31
N LEU A 39 -1.56 -6.30 4.37
CA LEU A 39 -1.62 -7.37 3.36
C LEU A 39 -2.22 -8.67 3.91
N LEU A 40 -2.92 -9.38 3.03
CA LEU A 40 -3.46 -10.71 3.29
C LEU A 40 -2.47 -11.78 2.82
N PHE A 41 -2.01 -12.60 3.76
CA PHE A 41 -1.05 -13.67 3.49
C PHE A 41 -1.65 -14.78 2.61
N LEU A 42 -0.88 -15.25 1.62
CA LEU A 42 -1.27 -16.35 0.74
C LEU A 42 -0.34 -17.55 0.88
N ALA A 43 0.97 -17.36 0.76
CA ALA A 43 1.92 -18.46 0.85
C ALA A 43 3.27 -18.02 1.42
N THR A 44 3.89 -18.93 2.16
CA THR A 44 5.27 -18.84 2.60
C THR A 44 6.10 -19.75 1.71
N GLU A 45 7.33 -19.34 1.41
CA GLU A 45 8.34 -20.17 0.75
C GLU A 45 7.79 -20.79 -0.57
N TYR A 46 7.18 -19.97 -1.43
CA TYR A 46 6.52 -20.44 -2.65
C TYR A 46 7.52 -20.75 -3.77
N THR A 47 7.67 -22.03 -4.12
CA THR A 47 8.60 -22.48 -5.17
C THR A 47 8.12 -22.08 -6.57
N THR A 48 9.00 -21.45 -7.35
CA THR A 48 8.68 -21.03 -8.73
C THR A 48 9.10 -22.06 -9.77
N THR A 49 8.46 -22.03 -10.94
CA THR A 49 8.84 -22.86 -12.09
C THR A 49 10.10 -22.36 -12.81
N PHE A 50 10.55 -21.13 -12.53
CA PHE A 50 11.83 -20.60 -13.02
C PHE A 50 13.01 -20.98 -12.09
N GLY A 51 12.73 -21.73 -11.02
CA GLY A 51 13.68 -22.02 -9.96
C GLY A 51 13.68 -20.95 -8.86
N GLY A 52 14.21 -21.30 -7.69
CA GLY A 52 14.13 -20.45 -6.51
C GLY A 52 12.75 -20.45 -5.86
N ARG A 53 12.60 -19.60 -4.85
CA ARG A 53 11.48 -19.62 -3.92
C ARG A 53 11.20 -18.20 -3.45
N ILE A 54 9.95 -17.79 -3.56
CA ILE A 54 9.46 -16.50 -3.07
C ILE A 54 9.26 -16.63 -1.56
N ASP A 55 9.81 -15.70 -0.77
CA ASP A 55 9.71 -15.80 0.68
C ASP A 55 8.24 -15.69 1.14
N THR A 56 7.53 -14.65 0.68
CA THR A 56 6.09 -14.50 0.94
C THR A 56 5.33 -14.04 -0.30
N LEU A 57 4.23 -14.74 -0.61
CA LEU A 57 3.17 -14.26 -1.50
C LEU A 57 1.99 -13.75 -0.67
N ALA A 58 1.48 -12.59 -1.04
CA ALA A 58 0.36 -11.93 -0.41
C ALA A 58 -0.51 -11.22 -1.45
N VAL A 59 -1.65 -10.68 -1.01
CA VAL A 59 -2.52 -9.80 -1.80
C VAL A 59 -2.90 -8.60 -0.96
N ASP A 60 -2.89 -7.41 -1.53
CA ASP A 60 -3.40 -6.23 -0.83
C ASP A 60 -4.93 -6.15 -0.89
N THR A 61 -5.53 -5.23 -0.14
CA THR A 61 -6.99 -5.04 -0.10
C THR A 61 -7.60 -4.63 -1.46
N ASN A 62 -6.78 -4.18 -2.41
CA ASN A 62 -7.17 -3.82 -3.77
C ASN A 62 -7.09 -4.97 -4.76
N GLY A 63 -6.60 -6.12 -4.30
CA GLY A 63 -6.39 -7.28 -5.13
C GLY A 63 -5.10 -7.25 -5.94
N SER A 64 -4.17 -6.33 -5.67
CA SER A 64 -2.84 -6.39 -6.29
C SER A 64 -2.04 -7.56 -5.71
N PRO A 65 -1.47 -8.45 -6.54
CA PRO A 65 -0.52 -9.46 -6.07
C PRO A 65 0.71 -8.81 -5.46
N VAL A 66 1.16 -9.31 -4.30
CA VAL A 66 2.34 -8.79 -3.61
C VAL A 66 3.37 -9.89 -3.38
N ILE A 67 4.61 -9.63 -3.79
CA ILE A 67 5.78 -10.44 -3.48
C ILE A 67 6.57 -9.73 -2.37
N ILE A 68 6.93 -10.45 -1.32
CA ILE A 68 7.79 -9.93 -0.25
C ILE A 68 9.03 -10.78 -0.15
N GLU A 69 10.20 -10.12 -0.14
CA GLU A 69 11.51 -10.74 0.01
C GLU A 69 12.22 -10.14 1.22
N TYR A 70 12.81 -11.00 2.06
CA TYR A 70 13.50 -10.57 3.28
C TYR A 70 15.00 -10.68 3.07
N LYS A 71 15.76 -9.75 3.64
CA LYS A 71 17.22 -9.86 3.77
C LYS A 71 17.71 -9.43 5.12
N ARG A 72 18.58 -10.26 5.70
CA ARG A 72 19.30 -9.86 6.91
C ARG A 72 20.37 -8.80 6.64
N ASN A 73 21.09 -8.88 5.52
CA ASN A 73 22.32 -8.13 5.28
C ASN A 73 22.20 -7.14 4.11
N LYS A 74 23.01 -6.06 4.17
CA LYS A 74 23.07 -4.97 3.16
C LYS A 74 23.62 -5.38 1.78
N ASN A 75 24.33 -6.50 1.69
CA ASN A 75 25.08 -6.88 0.49
C ASN A 75 24.33 -7.88 -0.41
N ASP A 76 23.13 -8.28 0.00
CA ASP A 76 22.36 -9.27 -0.75
C ASP A 76 21.52 -8.55 -1.81
N ASN A 77 21.55 -9.08 -3.02
CA ASN A 77 20.98 -8.48 -4.23
C ASN A 77 19.45 -8.64 -4.26
N VAL A 78 18.77 -8.17 -3.21
CA VAL A 78 17.34 -8.41 -2.93
C VAL A 78 16.46 -8.01 -4.10
N ILE A 79 16.77 -6.87 -4.74
CA ILE A 79 16.00 -6.36 -5.86
C ILE A 79 16.07 -7.31 -7.06
N ASN A 80 17.25 -7.87 -7.37
CA ASN A 80 17.39 -8.77 -8.51
C ASN A 80 16.60 -10.08 -8.32
N GLN A 81 16.56 -10.61 -7.10
CA GLN A 81 15.73 -11.77 -6.76
C GLN A 81 14.25 -11.45 -6.93
N SER A 82 13.79 -10.32 -6.35
CA SER A 82 12.42 -9.86 -6.46
C SER A 82 11.98 -9.61 -7.91
N LEU A 83 12.85 -9.03 -8.74
CA LEU A 83 12.58 -8.81 -10.17
C LEU A 83 12.41 -10.12 -10.94
N SER A 84 13.22 -11.14 -10.62
CA SER A 84 13.09 -12.48 -11.20
C SER A 84 11.73 -13.10 -10.85
N TYR A 85 11.29 -12.96 -9.59
CA TYR A 85 10.00 -13.48 -9.14
C TYR A 85 8.81 -12.69 -9.69
N LEU A 86 8.94 -11.39 -9.84
CA LEU A 86 7.93 -10.58 -10.51
C LEU A 86 7.78 -11.00 -11.99
N LYS A 87 8.90 -11.26 -12.67
CA LYS A 87 8.87 -11.81 -14.04
C LYS A 87 8.18 -13.18 -14.07
N TRP A 88 8.48 -14.06 -13.11
CA TRP A 88 7.80 -15.35 -12.98
C TRP A 88 6.29 -15.17 -12.78
N LEU A 89 5.86 -14.29 -11.88
CA LEU A 89 4.46 -14.02 -11.59
C LEU A 89 3.73 -13.52 -12.84
N LYS A 90 4.32 -12.58 -13.58
CA LYS A 90 3.80 -12.06 -14.84
C LYS A 90 3.68 -13.10 -15.95
N SER A 91 4.42 -14.22 -15.86
CA SER A 91 4.29 -15.33 -16.81
C SER A 91 3.16 -16.31 -16.47
N GLN A 92 2.56 -16.19 -15.29
CA GLN A 92 1.40 -17.00 -14.88
C GLN A 92 0.10 -16.46 -15.47
N LYS A 93 -0.96 -17.28 -15.43
CA LYS A 93 -2.33 -16.85 -15.73
C LYS A 93 -3.01 -16.30 -14.48
N PRO A 94 -3.88 -15.28 -14.58
CA PRO A 94 -4.61 -14.73 -13.43
C PRO A 94 -5.32 -15.81 -12.60
N GLY A 95 -5.94 -16.79 -13.26
CA GLY A 95 -6.67 -17.88 -12.59
C GLY A 95 -5.83 -18.75 -11.66
N PHE A 96 -4.51 -18.79 -11.82
CA PHE A 96 -3.64 -19.44 -10.84
C PHE A 96 -3.68 -18.70 -9.49
N PHE A 97 -3.60 -17.36 -9.53
CA PHE A 97 -3.58 -16.52 -8.34
C PHE A 97 -4.96 -16.39 -7.71
N GLU A 98 -6.02 -16.32 -8.52
CA GLU A 98 -7.41 -16.39 -8.03
C GLU A 98 -7.65 -17.67 -7.23
N LYS A 99 -7.16 -18.81 -7.75
CA LYS A 99 -7.23 -20.08 -7.03
C LYS A 99 -6.45 -20.02 -5.71
N LEU A 100 -5.23 -19.47 -5.72
CA LEU A 100 -4.44 -19.30 -4.50
C LEU A 100 -5.16 -18.43 -3.46
N MET A 101 -5.82 -17.35 -3.88
CA MET A 101 -6.65 -16.51 -3.01
C MET A 101 -7.82 -17.30 -2.42
N ILE A 102 -8.55 -18.07 -3.23
CA ILE A 102 -9.67 -18.90 -2.75
C ILE A 102 -9.17 -19.95 -1.75
N ASP A 103 -8.09 -20.66 -2.08
CA ASP A 103 -7.53 -21.73 -1.25
C ASP A 103 -7.05 -21.23 0.12
N LYS A 104 -6.66 -19.95 0.23
CA LYS A 104 -6.04 -19.37 1.43
C LYS A 104 -6.96 -18.45 2.22
N LEU A 105 -7.75 -17.64 1.55
CA LEU A 105 -8.66 -16.67 2.19
C LEU A 105 -10.08 -17.24 2.35
N GLY A 106 -10.40 -18.31 1.62
CA GLY A 106 -11.75 -18.81 1.47
C GLY A 106 -12.52 -18.04 0.39
N LYS A 107 -13.51 -18.72 -0.20
CA LYS A 107 -14.28 -18.20 -1.34
C LYS A 107 -14.96 -16.86 -1.04
N ASP A 108 -15.62 -16.74 0.10
CA ASP A 108 -16.39 -15.53 0.45
C ASP A 108 -15.50 -14.28 0.54
N LYS A 109 -14.27 -14.41 1.04
CA LYS A 109 -13.31 -13.30 1.10
C LYS A 109 -12.69 -13.03 -0.26
N ALA A 110 -12.29 -14.08 -0.99
CA ALA A 110 -11.68 -13.96 -2.31
C ALA A 110 -12.63 -13.29 -3.33
N ASP A 111 -13.92 -13.64 -3.33
CA ASP A 111 -14.93 -13.06 -4.24
C ASP A 111 -15.13 -11.55 -4.01
N LYS A 112 -14.75 -11.02 -2.84
CA LYS A 112 -14.85 -9.60 -2.49
C LYS A 112 -13.61 -8.80 -2.88
N ILE A 113 -12.48 -9.47 -3.12
CA ILE A 113 -11.21 -8.86 -3.51
C ILE A 113 -11.00 -9.13 -4.98
N LYS A 114 -11.38 -8.17 -5.82
CA LYS A 114 -11.20 -8.30 -7.27
C LYS A 114 -9.70 -8.27 -7.60
N LEU A 115 -9.17 -9.35 -8.14
CA LEU A 115 -7.76 -9.45 -8.55
C LEU A 115 -7.39 -8.33 -9.54
N ASP A 116 -6.40 -7.52 -9.17
CA ASP A 116 -5.75 -6.53 -10.02
C ASP A 116 -4.43 -7.10 -10.56
N TRP A 117 -4.56 -7.99 -11.56
CA TRP A 117 -3.43 -8.74 -12.11
C TRP A 117 -2.36 -7.86 -12.78
N HIS A 118 -2.72 -6.68 -13.25
CA HIS A 118 -1.83 -5.81 -14.02
C HIS A 118 -0.95 -4.92 -13.14
N ASN A 119 -1.21 -4.92 -11.82
CA ASN A 119 -0.58 -4.01 -10.87
C ASN A 119 0.16 -4.75 -9.73
N PRO A 120 1.04 -5.73 -10.04
CA PRO A 120 1.75 -6.46 -8.99
C PRO A 120 2.77 -5.55 -8.27
N ARG A 121 2.91 -5.75 -6.97
CA ARG A 121 3.82 -5.01 -6.09
C ARG A 121 4.92 -5.92 -5.57
N VAL A 122 6.08 -5.31 -5.30
CA VAL A 122 7.22 -5.96 -4.65
C VAL A 122 7.56 -5.17 -3.40
N ILE A 123 7.70 -5.85 -2.27
CA ILE A 123 8.18 -5.27 -1.02
C ILE A 123 9.48 -5.99 -0.64
N CYS A 124 10.60 -5.27 -0.62
CA CYS A 124 11.84 -5.80 -0.08
C CYS A 124 11.94 -5.36 1.37
N VAL A 125 12.20 -6.27 2.31
CA VAL A 125 12.37 -5.97 3.74
C VAL A 125 13.79 -6.29 4.17
N ALA A 126 14.58 -5.28 4.55
CA ALA A 126 15.98 -5.49 4.91
C ALA A 126 16.45 -4.58 6.05
N GLU A 127 17.60 -4.89 6.68
CA GLU A 127 18.13 -4.01 7.75
C GLU A 127 18.66 -2.69 7.15
N ASN A 128 19.26 -2.78 5.96
CA ASN A 128 19.82 -1.67 5.21
C ASN A 128 19.85 -2.01 3.72
N TYR A 129 19.91 -0.97 2.89
CA TYR A 129 20.06 -1.06 1.43
C TYR A 129 21.37 -0.42 0.98
N SER A 130 21.95 -0.93 -0.09
CA SER A 130 23.03 -0.23 -0.78
C SER A 130 22.47 0.97 -1.55
N LYS A 131 23.34 1.90 -1.96
CA LYS A 131 22.93 3.00 -2.84
C LYS A 131 22.38 2.45 -4.17
N PHE A 132 23.00 1.39 -4.69
CA PHE A 132 22.56 0.74 -5.91
C PHE A 132 21.12 0.20 -5.80
N ASP A 133 20.75 -0.39 -4.66
CA ASP A 133 19.39 -0.87 -4.45
C ASP A 133 18.38 0.28 -4.49
N ILE A 134 18.69 1.38 -3.78
CA ILE A 134 17.83 2.57 -3.75
C ILE A 134 17.70 3.16 -5.15
N ASP A 135 18.83 3.43 -5.82
CA ASP A 135 18.86 3.98 -7.18
C ASP A 135 18.08 3.06 -8.16
N THR A 136 18.18 1.74 -8.01
CA THR A 136 17.45 0.76 -8.85
C THR A 136 15.94 0.83 -8.60
N ALA A 137 15.51 0.88 -7.33
CA ALA A 137 14.09 0.99 -7.00
C ALA A 137 13.47 2.29 -7.52
N GLU A 138 14.25 3.39 -7.58
CA GLU A 138 13.79 4.67 -8.12
C GLU A 138 13.62 4.67 -9.64
N VAL A 139 14.55 4.06 -10.39
CA VAL A 139 14.56 4.16 -11.87
C VAL A 139 13.79 3.06 -12.58
N VAL A 140 13.54 1.93 -11.90
CA VAL A 140 12.82 0.80 -12.50
C VAL A 140 11.31 1.12 -12.48
N PRO A 141 10.62 1.06 -13.65
CA PRO A 141 9.20 1.40 -13.75
C PRO A 141 8.30 0.27 -13.22
N LEU A 142 8.53 -0.14 -11.97
CA LEU A 142 7.81 -1.17 -11.24
C LEU A 142 7.55 -0.67 -9.82
N ARG A 143 6.46 -1.14 -9.21
CA ARG A 143 6.11 -0.80 -7.82
C ARG A 143 6.98 -1.60 -6.84
N ILE A 144 8.17 -1.09 -6.56
CA ILE A 144 9.12 -1.65 -5.62
C ILE A 144 9.16 -0.77 -4.37
N GLU A 145 8.78 -1.35 -3.23
CA GLU A 145 8.81 -0.71 -1.93
C GLU A 145 9.98 -1.29 -1.13
N LEU A 146 10.76 -0.42 -0.49
CA LEU A 146 11.88 -0.80 0.34
C LEU A 146 11.54 -0.50 1.80
N MET A 147 11.56 -1.51 2.66
CA MET A 147 11.21 -1.40 4.08
C MET A 147 12.39 -1.76 4.97
N LYS A 148 12.83 -0.83 5.83
CA LYS A 148 13.87 -1.06 6.83
C LYS A 148 13.29 -1.61 8.11
N TYR A 149 13.75 -2.78 8.52
CA TYR A 149 13.39 -3.32 9.84
C TYR A 149 14.45 -2.99 10.90
N ARG A 150 14.01 -2.87 12.15
CA ARG A 150 14.89 -2.79 13.33
C ARG A 150 14.27 -3.54 14.50
N TYR A 151 15.08 -4.35 15.18
CA TYR A 151 14.77 -4.85 16.52
C TYR A 151 15.47 -3.99 17.55
N TYR A 152 14.74 -3.64 18.59
CA TYR A 152 15.27 -2.97 19.77
C TYR A 152 15.08 -3.87 21.01
N GLU A 153 15.78 -3.53 22.08
CA GLU A 153 15.49 -4.09 23.41
C GLU A 153 14.01 -3.88 23.80
N ASP A 154 13.56 -4.60 24.83
CA ASP A 154 12.17 -4.57 25.32
C ASP A 154 11.11 -5.05 24.30
N GLY A 155 11.51 -5.83 23.28
CA GLY A 155 10.58 -6.44 22.32
C GLY A 155 9.99 -5.45 21.29
N ILE A 156 10.65 -4.31 21.10
CA ILE A 156 10.20 -3.28 20.15
C ILE A 156 10.71 -3.62 18.75
N PHE A 157 9.79 -3.70 17.80
CA PHE A 157 10.05 -3.88 16.37
C PHE A 157 9.61 -2.64 15.61
N ALA A 158 10.44 -2.19 14.66
CA ALA A 158 10.11 -1.11 13.75
C ALA A 158 10.26 -1.59 12.31
N LEU A 159 9.34 -1.15 11.45
CA LEU A 159 9.37 -1.35 10.01
C LEU A 159 9.08 0.00 9.36
N GLU A 160 10.10 0.58 8.73
CA GLU A 160 10.04 1.96 8.21
C GLU A 160 10.24 1.95 6.69
N PRO A 161 9.39 2.65 5.91
CA PRO A 161 9.65 2.81 4.49
C PRO A 161 10.94 3.59 4.27
N VAL A 162 11.70 3.18 3.25
CA VAL A 162 12.76 4.02 2.69
C VAL A 162 12.08 4.95 1.70
N ASN A 163 12.21 6.27 1.89
CA ASN A 163 11.74 7.25 0.93
C ASN A 163 12.44 7.01 -0.42
N VAL A 164 11.76 6.29 -1.31
CA VAL A 164 11.98 6.28 -2.74
C VAL A 164 10.84 7.09 -3.33
N PRO A 165 11.11 8.20 -4.03
CA PRO A 165 10.07 8.96 -4.71
C PRO A 165 9.29 8.02 -5.63
N GLU A 166 7.97 7.94 -5.45
CA GLU A 166 7.14 7.05 -6.25
C GLU A 166 7.09 7.59 -7.69
N MET A 167 7.83 6.98 -8.61
CA MET A 167 7.61 7.24 -10.03
C MET A 167 6.27 6.60 -10.41
N ALA A 168 5.33 7.42 -10.89
CA ALA A 168 4.10 6.96 -11.51
C ALA A 168 4.47 5.88 -12.55
N ALA A 169 4.07 4.63 -12.29
CA ALA A 169 4.34 3.51 -13.18
C ALA A 169 3.73 3.82 -14.55
N THR A 170 4.58 4.18 -15.51
CA THR A 170 4.16 4.40 -16.89
C THR A 170 3.90 3.03 -17.52
N HIS A 171 2.63 2.70 -17.74
CA HIS A 171 2.26 1.50 -18.48
C HIS A 171 2.50 1.75 -19.97
N ALA A 172 3.71 1.51 -20.46
CA ALA A 172 3.93 1.43 -21.90
C ALA A 172 3.44 0.06 -22.43
N PRO A 173 2.44 0.00 -23.33
CA PRO A 173 2.24 -1.18 -24.17
C PRO A 173 3.38 -1.21 -25.20
N MET A 174 4.25 -2.22 -25.15
CA MET A 174 5.28 -2.40 -26.18
C MET A 174 4.64 -2.85 -27.49
N ALA A 175 4.38 -1.90 -28.39
CA ALA A 175 4.23 -2.14 -29.82
C ALA A 175 5.57 -1.91 -30.55
N ALA A 176 5.81 -2.71 -31.59
CA ALA A 176 7.02 -2.78 -32.40
C ALA A 176 7.44 -1.44 -33.05
N PRO A 177 8.71 -1.28 -33.49
CA PRO A 177 9.27 0.02 -33.81
C PRO A 177 8.96 0.43 -35.26
N THR A 178 8.22 1.53 -35.43
CA THR A 178 8.27 2.36 -36.64
C THR A 178 7.98 3.82 -36.32
N GLY A 179 8.97 4.69 -36.55
CA GLY A 179 8.84 6.03 -37.15
C GLY A 179 7.99 7.12 -36.46
N ASP A 180 8.69 8.17 -36.05
CA ASP A 180 8.31 9.60 -36.00
C ASP A 180 7.24 10.14 -35.02
N THR A 181 7.77 10.95 -34.09
CA THR A 181 7.24 12.21 -33.51
C THR A 181 5.81 12.26 -32.96
N LYS A 182 5.68 12.37 -31.63
CA LYS A 182 5.29 13.60 -30.91
C LYS A 182 5.12 13.32 -29.40
N SER A 183 5.59 14.29 -28.62
CA SER A 183 5.39 14.48 -27.18
C SER A 183 3.96 14.24 -26.71
N SER A 184 3.77 13.41 -25.68
CA SER A 184 2.64 13.47 -24.74
C SER A 184 2.94 12.58 -23.52
N GLN A 185 3.59 13.15 -22.51
CA GLN A 185 3.59 12.64 -21.14
C GLN A 185 2.34 13.21 -20.46
N ASP A 186 1.33 12.38 -20.16
CA ASP A 186 0.31 12.62 -19.11
C ASP A 186 -0.85 11.59 -19.08
N SER A 187 -0.81 10.49 -19.85
CA SER A 187 -2.06 9.79 -20.22
C SER A 187 -2.55 8.63 -19.33
N ASP A 188 -1.82 8.11 -18.34
CA ASP A 188 -2.28 6.89 -17.62
C ASP A 188 -2.83 7.16 -16.21
N THR A 189 -2.20 8.04 -15.41
CA THR A 189 -2.75 8.44 -14.10
C THR A 189 -3.96 9.34 -14.25
N SER A 190 -3.94 10.23 -15.26
CA SER A 190 -5.11 11.03 -15.65
C SER A 190 -6.27 10.10 -16.02
N ASN A 191 -6.02 9.08 -16.85
CA ASN A 191 -7.06 8.15 -17.29
C ASN A 191 -7.71 7.40 -16.12
N SER A 192 -6.96 6.96 -15.11
CA SER A 192 -7.56 6.28 -13.93
C SER A 192 -8.44 7.21 -13.09
N LEU A 193 -7.98 8.43 -12.81
CA LEU A 193 -8.76 9.41 -12.04
C LEU A 193 -9.95 9.96 -12.84
N ASP A 194 -9.74 10.26 -14.12
CA ASP A 194 -10.77 10.71 -15.05
C ASP A 194 -11.88 9.68 -15.16
N ASN A 195 -11.54 8.39 -15.26
CA ASN A 195 -12.50 7.29 -15.26
C ASN A 195 -13.35 7.24 -13.99
N LEU A 196 -12.78 7.54 -12.81
CA LEU A 196 -13.55 7.62 -11.56
C LEU A 196 -14.51 8.82 -11.55
N LEU A 197 -14.12 9.94 -12.17
CA LEU A 197 -14.87 11.19 -12.23
C LEU A 197 -15.98 11.19 -13.30
N VAL A 198 -15.95 10.32 -14.32
CA VAL A 198 -16.94 10.30 -15.42
C VAL A 198 -18.38 10.31 -14.92
N LYS A 199 -18.69 9.57 -13.86
CA LYS A 199 -20.05 9.39 -13.32
C LYS A 199 -20.48 10.45 -12.31
N ALA A 200 -19.59 11.35 -11.90
CA ALA A 200 -19.85 12.35 -10.86
C ALA A 200 -20.52 13.60 -11.44
N SER A 201 -21.45 14.21 -10.68
CA SER A 201 -21.96 15.55 -11.02
C SER A 201 -20.87 16.61 -10.87
N THR A 202 -21.06 17.77 -11.50
CA THR A 202 -20.12 18.91 -11.41
C THR A 202 -19.80 19.26 -9.96
N ASP A 203 -20.83 19.40 -9.12
CA ASP A 203 -20.69 19.72 -7.69
C ASP A 203 -19.84 18.68 -6.94
N ILE A 204 -19.98 17.39 -7.28
CA ILE A 204 -19.18 16.32 -6.66
C ILE A 204 -17.73 16.36 -7.14
N LYS A 205 -17.47 16.74 -8.40
CA LYS A 205 -16.10 16.92 -8.91
C LYS A 205 -15.39 18.07 -8.20
N GLU A 206 -16.08 19.20 -8.00
CA GLU A 206 -15.56 20.35 -7.27
C GLU A 206 -15.29 20.01 -5.80
N MET A 207 -16.25 19.35 -5.14
CA MET A 207 -16.09 18.92 -3.76
C MET A 207 -14.98 17.88 -3.58
N PHE A 208 -14.80 16.97 -4.56
CA PHE A 208 -13.67 16.05 -4.57
C PHE A 208 -12.33 16.79 -4.75
N ALA A 209 -12.27 17.77 -5.64
CA ALA A 209 -11.06 18.56 -5.86
C ALA A 209 -10.63 19.32 -4.59
N GLU A 210 -11.58 19.97 -3.91
CA GLU A 210 -11.29 20.66 -2.64
C GLU A 210 -10.87 19.69 -1.54
N LEU A 211 -11.55 18.55 -1.42
CA LEU A 211 -11.18 17.51 -0.45
C LEU A 211 -9.78 16.95 -0.74
N ARG A 212 -9.45 16.68 -2.00
CA ARG A 212 -8.14 16.19 -2.45
C ARG A 212 -7.02 17.16 -2.06
N GLU A 213 -7.20 18.45 -2.32
CA GLU A 213 -6.21 19.48 -1.97
C GLU A 213 -5.95 19.48 -0.46
N ARG A 214 -7.01 19.44 0.35
CA ARG A 214 -6.89 19.41 1.81
C ARG A 214 -6.19 18.16 2.34
N ILE A 215 -6.45 16.99 1.75
CA ILE A 215 -5.80 15.74 2.18
C ILE A 215 -4.31 15.76 1.85
N VAL A 216 -3.93 16.19 0.65
CA VAL A 216 -2.52 16.28 0.24
C VAL A 216 -1.78 17.34 1.07
N ALA A 217 -2.48 18.39 1.50
CA ALA A 217 -1.91 19.43 2.37
C ALA A 217 -1.74 19.01 3.85
N ILE A 218 -2.20 17.82 4.26
CA ILE A 218 -2.03 17.34 5.65
C ILE A 218 -0.54 17.19 5.99
N ASP A 219 0.24 16.60 5.09
CA ASP A 219 1.68 16.36 5.26
C ASP A 219 2.35 16.10 3.89
N ASP A 220 3.58 16.59 3.71
CA ASP A 220 4.36 16.45 2.46
C ASP A 220 4.63 14.98 2.06
N SER A 221 4.50 14.04 3.00
CA SER A 221 4.68 12.60 2.77
C SER A 221 3.42 11.86 2.32
N VAL A 222 2.26 12.53 2.27
CA VAL A 222 1.02 11.92 1.78
C VAL A 222 1.13 11.61 0.30
N THR A 223 0.85 10.35 -0.07
CA THR A 223 0.79 9.90 -1.46
C THR A 223 -0.64 9.61 -1.88
N GLU A 224 -1.00 10.02 -3.10
CA GLU A 224 -2.28 9.74 -3.73
C GLU A 224 -2.13 8.60 -4.75
N ASN A 225 -3.04 7.63 -4.69
CA ASN A 225 -3.04 6.47 -5.56
C ASN A 225 -4.45 6.21 -6.14
N PRO A 226 -4.76 6.73 -7.34
CA PRO A 226 -6.01 6.43 -8.04
C PRO A 226 -6.06 4.97 -8.49
N THR A 227 -7.13 4.27 -8.10
CA THR A 227 -7.41 2.89 -8.53
C THR A 227 -8.59 2.87 -9.51
N GLY A 228 -8.95 1.69 -10.05
CA GLY A 228 -10.16 1.55 -10.85
C GLY A 228 -11.48 1.77 -10.08
N SER A 229 -11.46 1.83 -8.74
CA SER A 229 -12.69 1.90 -7.92
C SER A 229 -12.76 3.08 -6.93
N TYR A 230 -11.61 3.65 -6.55
CA TYR A 230 -11.49 4.72 -5.56
C TYR A 230 -10.12 5.42 -5.65
N VAL A 231 -9.97 6.57 -4.99
CA VAL A 231 -8.68 7.25 -4.81
C VAL A 231 -8.17 7.01 -3.40
N GLY A 232 -7.05 6.32 -3.26
CA GLY A 232 -6.43 6.03 -1.96
C GLY A 232 -5.44 7.12 -1.55
N TYR A 233 -5.46 7.47 -0.26
CA TYR A 233 -4.47 8.34 0.36
C TYR A 233 -3.75 7.58 1.46
N ARG A 234 -2.42 7.64 1.44
CA ARG A 234 -1.58 6.83 2.32
C ARG A 234 -0.31 7.53 2.78
N MET A 235 0.17 7.12 3.95
CA MET A 235 1.50 7.39 4.49
C MET A 235 2.03 6.03 4.98
N GLY A 236 2.76 5.33 4.10
CA GLY A 236 2.98 3.88 4.23
C GLY A 236 1.70 3.08 3.96
N ASN A 237 0.76 3.14 4.90
CA ASN A 237 -0.56 2.47 4.86
C ASN A 237 -1.69 3.44 4.46
N ASN A 238 -2.76 2.90 3.88
CA ASN A 238 -3.94 3.69 3.53
C ASN A 238 -4.58 4.27 4.79
N PHE A 239 -4.89 5.56 4.78
CA PHE A 239 -5.65 6.22 5.85
C PHE A 239 -6.97 6.82 5.38
N ALA A 240 -7.17 6.98 4.06
CA ALA A 240 -8.46 7.33 3.48
C ALA A 240 -8.63 6.71 2.09
N GLU A 241 -9.83 6.21 1.80
CA GLU A 241 -10.19 5.71 0.46
C GLU A 241 -11.45 6.44 -0.02
N ILE A 242 -11.34 7.22 -1.09
CA ILE A 242 -12.45 8.03 -1.62
C ILE A 242 -13.08 7.33 -2.81
N HIS A 243 -14.26 6.77 -2.58
CA HIS A 243 -15.14 6.29 -3.63
C HIS A 243 -16.02 7.43 -4.15
N ILE A 244 -15.74 7.86 -5.37
CA ILE A 244 -16.51 8.90 -6.04
C ILE A 244 -17.84 8.30 -6.53
N GLY A 245 -18.96 8.87 -6.09
CA GLY A 245 -20.32 8.51 -6.53
C GLY A 245 -20.95 9.61 -7.37
N LYS A 246 -22.18 9.38 -7.85
CA LYS A 246 -22.88 10.37 -8.69
C LYS A 246 -23.23 11.66 -7.93
N ASN A 247 -23.69 11.52 -6.68
CA ASN A 247 -24.24 12.61 -5.86
C ASN A 247 -23.60 12.68 -4.46
N GLN A 248 -22.53 11.92 -4.21
CA GLN A 248 -21.86 11.90 -2.90
C GLN A 248 -20.46 11.30 -3.04
N LEU A 249 -19.56 11.66 -2.13
CA LEU A 249 -18.32 10.93 -1.90
C LEU A 249 -18.54 9.97 -0.74
N LYS A 250 -18.13 8.72 -0.91
CA LYS A 250 -18.10 7.72 0.16
C LYS A 250 -16.64 7.53 0.54
N ILE A 251 -16.33 7.73 1.81
CA ILE A 251 -14.95 7.72 2.30
C ILE A 251 -14.84 6.58 3.30
N HIS A 252 -13.93 5.64 3.05
CA HIS A 252 -13.54 4.66 4.05
C HIS A 252 -12.34 5.18 4.85
N LEU A 253 -12.32 4.88 6.14
CA LEU A 253 -11.35 5.34 7.14
C LEU A 253 -10.88 4.16 8.00
N ARG A 254 -9.77 4.36 8.73
CA ARG A 254 -9.17 3.35 9.61
C ARG A 254 -10.11 2.95 10.75
N PRO A 255 -9.99 1.73 11.30
CA PRO A 255 -10.82 1.19 12.39
C PRO A 255 -10.53 1.80 13.77
N ILE A 256 -10.47 3.13 13.88
CA ILE A 256 -10.19 3.83 15.13
C ILE A 256 -11.46 4.33 15.83
N GLU A 257 -11.30 4.71 17.09
CA GLU A 257 -12.30 5.42 17.87
C GLU A 257 -12.27 6.92 17.50
N PHE A 258 -13.24 7.35 16.70
CA PHE A 258 -13.33 8.73 16.24
C PHE A 258 -13.97 9.65 17.29
N VAL A 259 -13.43 10.85 17.42
CA VAL A 259 -14.13 11.98 18.04
C VAL A 259 -15.13 12.52 17.01
N ASP A 260 -16.33 11.94 17.01
CA ASP A 260 -17.40 12.21 16.05
C ASP A 260 -18.70 12.65 16.76
N PRO A 261 -18.79 13.90 17.24
CA PRO A 261 -19.98 14.42 17.93
C PRO A 261 -21.24 14.46 17.06
N ARG A 262 -21.11 14.39 15.72
CA ARG A 262 -22.25 14.33 14.78
C ARG A 262 -22.70 12.90 14.47
N GLY A 263 -21.96 11.87 14.89
CA GLY A 263 -22.29 10.47 14.65
C GLY A 263 -22.39 10.09 13.17
N LEU A 264 -21.53 10.69 12.32
CA LEU A 264 -21.52 10.42 10.87
C LEU A 264 -20.70 9.18 10.50
N VAL A 265 -19.83 8.69 11.37
CA VAL A 265 -18.97 7.54 11.14
C VAL A 265 -19.74 6.25 11.44
N GLU A 266 -19.89 5.42 10.43
CA GLU A 266 -20.54 4.11 10.51
C GLU A 266 -19.49 2.99 10.48
N LYS A 267 -19.67 1.95 11.31
CA LYS A 267 -18.90 0.70 11.20
C LYS A 267 -19.45 -0.17 10.07
N ILE A 268 -18.57 -0.61 9.17
CA ILE A 268 -18.87 -1.57 8.11
C ILE A 268 -18.93 -2.99 8.74
N PRO A 269 -19.92 -3.84 8.40
CA PRO A 269 -20.04 -5.18 8.96
C PRO A 269 -18.76 -6.04 8.82
N ASP A 270 -18.43 -6.84 9.84
CA ASP A 270 -17.17 -7.58 10.01
C ASP A 270 -16.86 -8.64 8.93
N GLY A 271 -17.78 -8.90 7.99
CA GLY A 271 -17.62 -9.92 6.96
C GLY A 271 -16.50 -9.65 5.94
N TYR A 272 -15.75 -8.57 6.08
CA TYR A 272 -14.85 -8.05 5.05
C TYR A 272 -13.38 -7.97 5.45
N ASN A 273 -13.04 -8.04 6.75
CA ASN A 273 -11.65 -7.97 7.24
C ASN A 273 -10.83 -6.84 6.57
N TRP A 274 -11.51 -5.73 6.26
CA TRP A 274 -10.92 -4.57 5.61
C TRP A 274 -10.10 -3.80 6.65
N THR A 275 -8.92 -3.34 6.23
CA THR A 275 -8.06 -2.45 7.01
C THR A 275 -8.66 -1.04 7.16
N MET A 276 -9.81 -0.80 6.50
CA MET A 276 -10.58 0.44 6.43
C MET A 276 -12.07 0.13 6.62
N ASP A 277 -12.51 -0.13 7.86
CA ASP A 277 -13.87 -0.58 8.18
C ASP A 277 -14.79 0.54 8.71
N ARG A 278 -14.33 1.79 8.73
CA ARG A 278 -15.13 2.96 9.11
C ARG A 278 -15.54 3.70 7.85
N ARG A 279 -16.76 4.24 7.83
CA ARG A 279 -17.30 4.90 6.65
C ARG A 279 -17.99 6.21 7.01
N VAL A 280 -17.73 7.23 6.20
CA VAL A 280 -18.46 8.49 6.22
C VAL A 280 -18.89 8.87 4.79
N TYR A 281 -19.98 9.61 4.68
CA TYR A 281 -20.45 10.16 3.41
C TYR A 281 -20.32 11.68 3.42
N LEU A 282 -19.73 12.23 2.36
CA LEU A 282 -19.71 13.67 2.12
C LEU A 282 -20.71 13.98 0.99
N LYS A 283 -21.79 14.69 1.34
CA LYS A 283 -22.91 15.00 0.43
C LYS A 283 -23.04 16.49 0.14
N SER A 284 -22.52 17.35 1.01
CA SER A 284 -22.62 18.80 0.90
C SER A 284 -21.29 19.47 1.24
N PRO A 285 -20.93 20.58 0.58
CA PRO A 285 -19.77 21.40 0.94
C PRO A 285 -19.74 21.83 2.41
N SER A 286 -20.91 22.03 3.03
CA SER A 286 -21.03 22.39 4.46
C SER A 286 -20.49 21.33 5.43
N GLU A 287 -20.35 20.09 4.98
CA GLU A 287 -19.83 18.97 5.78
C GLU A 287 -18.33 18.76 5.57
N LEU A 288 -17.72 19.45 4.60
CA LEU A 288 -16.35 19.21 4.17
C LEU A 288 -15.36 19.37 5.31
N GLU A 289 -15.40 20.49 6.02
CA GLU A 289 -14.50 20.78 7.15
C GLU A 289 -14.56 19.67 8.21
N TYR A 290 -15.77 19.21 8.52
CA TYR A 290 -15.98 18.16 9.50
C TYR A 290 -15.40 16.81 9.04
N VAL A 291 -15.63 16.45 7.78
CA VAL A 291 -15.12 15.21 7.18
C VAL A 291 -13.60 15.24 7.07
N VAL A 292 -12.99 16.39 6.77
CA VAL A 292 -11.53 16.56 6.79
C VAL A 292 -10.98 16.29 8.19
N GLY A 293 -11.61 16.81 9.24
CA GLY A 293 -11.22 16.52 10.63
C GLY A 293 -11.32 15.04 11.02
N LEU A 294 -12.22 14.26 10.39
CA LEU A 294 -12.25 12.80 10.54
C LEU A 294 -11.10 12.14 9.77
N ILE A 295 -10.81 12.59 8.55
CA ILE A 295 -9.67 12.08 7.76
C ILE A 295 -8.34 12.33 8.48
N GLU A 296 -8.15 13.50 9.08
CA GLU A 296 -6.97 13.80 9.90
C GLU A 296 -6.81 12.87 11.10
N GLN A 297 -7.91 12.48 11.76
CA GLN A 297 -7.87 11.48 12.83
C GLN A 297 -7.43 10.11 12.29
N SER A 298 -7.95 9.71 11.13
CA SER A 298 -7.55 8.48 10.44
C SER A 298 -6.07 8.52 10.03
N TYR A 299 -5.58 9.67 9.55
CA TYR A 299 -4.18 9.91 9.21
C TYR A 299 -3.26 9.75 10.43
N LYS A 300 -3.63 10.29 11.59
CA LYS A 300 -2.85 10.16 12.84
C LYS A 300 -2.65 8.73 13.31
N ASN A 301 -3.42 7.77 12.80
CA ASN A 301 -3.25 6.35 13.10
C ASN A 301 -2.15 5.68 12.26
N VAL A 302 -1.74 6.27 11.13
CA VAL A 302 -0.70 5.72 10.24
C VAL A 302 0.65 6.43 10.36
N ILE A 303 0.74 7.44 11.24
CA ILE A 303 2.02 8.04 11.69
C ILE A 303 2.65 7.12 12.74
#